data_AF-A0A6N6P4Q7-F1
#
_entry.id   AF-A0A6N6P4Q7-F1
#
_cell.length_a   1.000
_cell.length_b   1.000
_cell.length_c   1.000
_cell.angle_alpha   90.00
_cell.angle_beta   90.00
_cell.angle_gamma   90.00
#
_symmetry.space_group_name_H-M   'P 1'
#
loop_
_entity.id
_entity.type
_entity.pdbx_description
1 polymer ?
#
loop_
_entity_poly.entity_id
_entity_poly.type
_entity_poly.pdbx_seq_one_letter_code
_entity_poly.pdbx_strand_id
1 'polypeptide(L)'
;MSPVSAELVSMAGNPQRAIQTARRAMQERQRVLRHDILGQREIHLYPLPASEAATELSRFAHELWQMPNMDGYFDHSHIANMREHQHQAEHGFATLPGGGILEILSIPTLPNQVMGFHLFSVFDPADEADPGRVIGYTIWSLERGAADFGRAEAVRMAFDIFPPYREQRYSKVPFTNHSIYNISRRILYRHRPRRFLVDARSQISATRSSRSLKRAIYYLKRGYFPPDQQALADSCLDRLTRHQPVSPRTLRKLLRLSQAVFWVFPVEEYV
;
A
#
# COMPACT_ATOMS: atom_id res chain seq x y z
N MET A 1 1.62 -24.85 33.18
CA MET A 1 2.09 -25.09 31.80
C MET A 1 1.38 -24.10 30.88
N SER A 2 2.13 -23.34 30.06
CA SER A 2 1.57 -22.26 29.25
C SER A 2 0.90 -22.84 27.99
N PRO A 3 -0.31 -22.41 27.58
CA PRO A 3 -1.09 -22.96 26.46
C PRO A 3 -0.49 -22.71 25.06
N VAL A 4 0.80 -22.37 25.00
CA VAL A 4 1.46 -21.77 23.84
C VAL A 4 2.42 -22.74 23.19
N SER A 5 2.93 -23.68 23.97
CA SER A 5 3.71 -24.79 23.44
C SER A 5 2.86 -25.73 22.59
N ALA A 6 1.53 -25.72 22.74
CA ALA A 6 0.61 -26.56 21.98
C ALA A 6 0.40 -26.10 20.52
N GLU A 7 0.39 -24.79 20.23
CA GLU A 7 0.11 -24.30 18.86
C GLU A 7 1.28 -24.55 17.88
N LEU A 8 2.52 -24.63 18.36
CA LEU A 8 3.69 -24.92 17.51
C LEU A 8 3.98 -26.41 17.39
N VAL A 9 3.77 -27.18 18.46
CA VAL A 9 3.79 -28.64 18.39
C VAL A 9 2.64 -29.15 17.51
N SER A 10 1.50 -28.45 17.45
CA SER A 10 0.39 -28.77 16.55
C SER A 10 0.67 -28.50 15.05
N MET A 11 1.60 -27.60 14.70
CA MET A 11 2.00 -27.39 13.30
C MET A 11 3.15 -28.32 12.87
N ALA A 12 4.00 -28.76 13.81
CA ALA A 12 4.93 -29.86 13.60
C ALA A 12 4.23 -31.22 13.45
N GLY A 13 2.98 -31.36 13.92
CA GLY A 13 2.27 -32.64 13.98
C GLY A 13 1.47 -33.07 12.75
N ASN A 14 1.30 -32.22 11.72
CA ASN A 14 0.58 -32.62 10.51
C ASN A 14 1.06 -31.88 9.24
N PRO A 15 1.99 -32.48 8.47
CA PRO A 15 2.49 -31.91 7.21
C PRO A 15 1.38 -31.57 6.20
N GLN A 16 0.30 -32.36 6.16
CA GLN A 16 -0.83 -32.10 5.24
C GLN A 16 -1.53 -30.79 5.58
N ARG A 17 -1.68 -30.47 6.88
CA ARG A 17 -2.28 -29.20 7.33
C ARG A 17 -1.40 -28.00 7.00
N ALA A 18 -0.08 -28.14 7.09
CA ALA A 18 0.86 -27.09 6.70
C ALA A 18 0.78 -26.82 5.19
N ILE A 19 0.77 -27.88 4.37
CA ILE A 19 0.60 -27.78 2.91
C ILE A 19 -0.73 -27.12 2.55
N GLN A 20 -1.82 -27.51 3.20
CA GLN A 20 -3.14 -26.93 2.96
C GLN A 20 -3.18 -25.43 3.32
N THR A 21 -2.59 -25.05 4.44
CA THR A 21 -2.47 -23.64 4.86
C THR A 21 -1.70 -22.83 3.83
N ALA A 22 -0.53 -23.31 3.39
CA ALA A 22 0.29 -22.63 2.39
C ALA A 22 -0.45 -22.48 1.05
N ARG A 23 -1.16 -23.53 0.61
CA ARG A 23 -1.98 -23.50 -0.62
C ARG A 23 -3.08 -22.44 -0.54
N ARG A 24 -3.81 -22.35 0.57
CA ARG A 24 -4.86 -21.34 0.76
C ARG A 24 -4.30 -19.92 0.82
N ALA A 25 -3.18 -19.72 1.50
CA ALA A 25 -2.52 -18.42 1.53
C ALA A 25 -2.06 -17.99 0.13
N MET A 26 -1.54 -18.91 -0.68
CA MET A 26 -1.21 -18.65 -2.09
C MET A 26 -2.45 -18.31 -2.91
N GLN A 27 -3.54 -19.07 -2.76
CA GLN A 27 -4.81 -18.78 -3.42
C GLN A 27 -5.33 -17.37 -3.08
N GLU A 28 -5.24 -16.95 -1.82
CA GLU A 28 -5.63 -15.59 -1.44
C GLU A 28 -4.73 -14.52 -2.07
N ARG A 29 -3.40 -14.73 -2.13
CA ARG A 29 -2.51 -13.78 -2.83
C ARG A 29 -2.85 -13.68 -4.32
N GLN A 30 -3.13 -14.81 -4.96
CA GLN A 30 -3.59 -14.84 -6.35
C GLN A 30 -4.94 -14.16 -6.52
N ARG A 31 -5.87 -14.32 -5.56
CA ARG A 31 -7.14 -13.58 -5.55
C ARG A 31 -6.90 -12.07 -5.48
N VAL A 32 -6.04 -11.60 -4.56
CA VAL A 32 -5.68 -10.18 -4.44
C VAL A 32 -5.09 -9.66 -5.76
N LEU A 33 -4.14 -10.39 -6.36
CA LEU A 33 -3.55 -10.01 -7.64
C LEU A 33 -4.63 -9.90 -8.74
N ARG A 34 -5.40 -10.98 -8.94
CA ARG A 34 -6.34 -11.10 -10.06
C ARG A 34 -7.56 -10.21 -9.91
N HIS A 35 -8.10 -10.04 -8.71
CA HIS A 35 -9.35 -9.28 -8.52
C HIS A 35 -9.11 -7.84 -8.09
N ASP A 36 -8.14 -7.60 -7.21
CA ASP A 36 -7.97 -6.28 -6.58
C ASP A 36 -6.98 -5.41 -7.36
N ILE A 37 -6.08 -6.01 -8.16
CA ILE A 37 -5.17 -5.30 -9.05
C ILE A 37 -5.60 -5.45 -10.51
N LEU A 38 -5.56 -6.66 -11.07
CA LEU A 38 -5.70 -6.86 -12.53
C LEU A 38 -7.15 -6.83 -13.02
N GLY A 39 -8.09 -7.29 -12.20
CA GLY A 39 -9.50 -7.45 -12.57
C GLY A 39 -10.31 -6.17 -12.49
N GLN A 40 -9.67 -5.05 -12.14
CA GLN A 40 -10.28 -3.73 -12.12
C GLN A 40 -9.93 -2.98 -13.41
N ARG A 41 -10.79 -2.03 -13.81
CA ARG A 41 -10.56 -1.18 -14.99
C ARG A 41 -9.15 -0.57 -14.97
N GLU A 42 -8.47 -0.50 -16.09
CA GLU A 42 -7.17 0.18 -16.12
C GLU A 42 -7.31 1.66 -15.71
N ILE A 43 -6.32 2.18 -14.96
CA ILE A 43 -6.25 3.60 -14.60
C ILE A 43 -5.22 4.23 -15.52
N HIS A 44 -5.71 4.92 -16.55
CA HIS A 44 -4.86 5.68 -17.45
C HIS A 44 -4.48 7.01 -16.79
N LEU A 45 -3.19 7.31 -16.81
CA LEU A 45 -2.68 8.63 -16.45
C LEU A 45 -2.32 9.38 -17.73
N TYR A 46 -2.63 10.66 -17.76
CA TYR A 46 -2.38 11.55 -18.88
C TYR A 46 -1.41 12.64 -18.44
N PRO A 47 -0.52 13.13 -19.33
CA PRO A 47 0.35 14.26 -19.01
C PRO A 47 -0.45 15.45 -18.49
N LEU A 48 0.01 16.05 -17.39
CA LEU A 48 -0.59 17.24 -16.81
C LEU A 48 0.31 18.46 -17.11
N PRO A 49 -0.23 19.60 -17.60
CA PRO A 49 0.56 20.80 -17.82
C PRO A 49 1.30 21.23 -16.56
N ALA A 50 2.55 21.66 -16.69
CA ALA A 50 3.41 21.99 -15.56
C ALA A 50 2.81 23.08 -14.64
N SER A 51 2.04 24.02 -15.19
CA SER A 51 1.32 25.06 -14.42
C SER A 51 0.18 24.50 -13.56
N GLU A 52 -0.54 23.50 -14.08
CA GLU A 52 -1.60 22.81 -13.34
C GLU A 52 -0.98 21.91 -12.27
N ALA A 53 0.07 21.16 -12.62
CA ALA A 53 0.84 20.36 -11.66
C ALA A 53 1.39 21.21 -10.51
N ALA A 54 1.87 22.42 -10.79
CA ALA A 54 2.36 23.36 -9.78
C ALA A 54 1.24 23.83 -8.84
N THR A 55 0.05 24.10 -9.38
CA THR A 55 -1.15 24.48 -8.60
C THR A 55 -1.53 23.34 -7.66
N GLU A 56 -1.63 22.12 -8.19
CA GLU A 56 -1.99 20.94 -7.40
C GLU A 56 -0.94 20.55 -6.36
N LEU A 57 0.34 20.65 -6.69
CA LEU A 57 1.42 20.44 -5.73
C LEU A 57 1.38 21.49 -4.61
N SER A 58 1.02 22.73 -4.92
CA SER A 58 0.86 23.79 -3.92
C SER A 58 -0.35 23.54 -3.03
N ARG A 59 -1.47 23.08 -3.60
CA ARG A 59 -2.66 22.64 -2.85
C ARG A 59 -2.33 21.47 -1.91
N PHE A 60 -1.64 20.45 -2.42
CA PHE A 60 -1.18 19.31 -1.62
C PHE A 60 -0.26 19.76 -0.47
N ALA A 61 0.74 20.59 -0.75
CA ALA A 61 1.66 21.07 0.27
C ALA A 61 0.93 21.88 1.35
N HIS A 62 0.00 22.75 0.95
CA HIS A 62 -0.82 23.50 1.90
C HIS A 62 -1.61 22.56 2.82
N GLU A 63 -2.37 21.62 2.26
CA GLU A 63 -3.15 20.64 3.02
C GLU A 63 -2.26 19.80 3.94
N LEU A 64 -1.16 19.25 3.42
CA LEU A 64 -0.19 18.45 4.15
C LEU A 64 0.31 19.14 5.42
N TRP A 65 0.66 20.42 5.33
CA TRP A 65 1.21 21.18 6.47
C TRP A 65 0.17 21.67 7.46
N GLN A 66 -1.11 21.66 7.09
CA GLN A 66 -2.22 21.87 8.03
C GLN A 66 -2.60 20.58 8.78
N MET A 67 -2.14 19.40 8.32
CA MET A 67 -2.54 18.13 8.92
C MET A 67 -1.82 17.85 10.25
N PRO A 68 -2.55 17.38 11.28
CA PRO A 68 -1.97 17.13 12.59
C PRO A 68 -0.97 15.97 12.56
N ASN A 69 0.20 16.17 13.18
CA ASN A 69 1.31 15.20 13.25
C ASN A 69 2.01 14.89 11.91
N MET A 70 1.90 15.76 10.90
CA MET A 70 2.68 15.63 9.67
C MET A 70 4.07 16.26 9.76
N ASP A 71 4.25 17.21 10.68
CA ASP A 71 5.56 17.81 10.96
C ASP A 71 6.57 16.76 11.46
N GLY A 72 7.76 16.75 10.85
CA GLY A 72 8.79 15.72 11.04
C GLY A 72 8.40 14.30 10.58
N TYR A 73 7.20 14.09 10.02
CA TYR A 73 6.79 12.82 9.40
C TYR A 73 6.95 12.84 7.88
N PHE A 74 6.66 13.98 7.24
CA PHE A 74 6.93 14.20 5.82
C PHE A 74 8.13 15.11 5.65
N ASP A 75 9.10 14.71 4.83
CA ASP A 75 10.29 15.52 4.55
C ASP A 75 9.96 16.63 3.54
N HIS A 76 10.23 17.87 3.91
CA HIS A 76 10.08 19.04 3.03
C HIS A 76 10.86 18.90 1.71
N SER A 77 11.99 18.17 1.72
CA SER A 77 12.79 17.92 0.51
C SER A 77 11.98 17.22 -0.59
N HIS A 78 10.98 16.40 -0.23
CA HIS A 78 10.12 15.75 -1.21
C HIS A 78 9.27 16.73 -2.02
N ILE A 79 8.79 17.83 -1.40
CA ILE A 79 8.06 18.87 -2.12
C ILE A 79 8.98 19.58 -3.12
N ALA A 80 10.21 19.90 -2.72
CA ALA A 80 11.20 20.52 -3.59
C ALA A 80 11.51 19.62 -4.80
N ASN A 81 11.78 18.33 -4.55
CA ASN A 81 12.08 17.37 -5.62
C ASN A 81 10.90 17.18 -6.57
N MET A 82 9.66 17.13 -6.06
CA MET A 82 8.45 17.06 -6.92
C MET A 82 8.33 18.32 -7.79
N ARG A 83 8.63 19.51 -7.25
CA ARG A 83 8.58 20.77 -7.99
C ARG A 83 9.56 20.80 -9.16
N GLU A 84 10.78 20.30 -8.95
CA GLU A 84 11.80 20.18 -10.02
C GLU A 84 11.33 19.28 -11.18
N HIS A 85 10.51 18.28 -10.87
CA HIS A 85 10.05 17.26 -11.82
C HIS A 85 8.57 17.42 -12.25
N GLN A 86 7.91 18.52 -11.85
CA GLN A 86 6.47 18.71 -12.09
C GLN A 86 6.08 18.74 -13.59
N HIS A 87 7.05 19.02 -14.48
CA HIS A 87 6.86 18.95 -15.93
C HIS A 87 6.66 17.51 -16.45
N GLN A 88 6.93 16.50 -15.62
CA GLN A 88 6.68 15.07 -15.88
C GLN A 88 5.42 14.58 -15.14
N ALA A 89 4.63 15.48 -14.58
CA ALA A 89 3.43 15.10 -13.85
C ALA A 89 2.41 14.48 -14.79
N GLU A 90 1.72 13.45 -14.29
CA GLU A 90 0.59 12.82 -14.95
C GLU A 90 -0.59 12.85 -13.98
N HIS A 91 -1.81 12.93 -14.50
CA HIS A 91 -3.02 12.81 -13.69
C HIS A 91 -3.99 11.77 -14.24
N GLY A 92 -4.86 11.26 -13.40
CA GLY A 92 -5.92 10.37 -13.84
C GLY A 92 -7.00 10.23 -12.78
N PHE A 93 -8.07 9.54 -13.15
CA PHE A 93 -9.25 9.42 -12.31
C PHE A 93 -9.65 7.96 -12.13
N ALA A 94 -10.17 7.64 -10.95
CA ALA A 94 -10.74 6.35 -10.64
C ALA A 94 -12.05 6.51 -9.86
N THR A 95 -13.07 5.74 -10.25
CA THR A 95 -14.30 5.65 -9.47
C THR A 95 -14.06 4.80 -8.22
N LEU A 96 -14.44 5.33 -7.07
CA LEU A 96 -14.38 4.63 -5.79
C LEU A 96 -15.60 3.71 -5.64
N PRO A 97 -15.49 2.58 -4.92
CA PRO A 97 -16.63 1.67 -4.71
C PRO A 97 -17.85 2.34 -4.07
N GLY A 98 -17.64 3.42 -3.31
CA GLY A 98 -18.67 4.21 -2.66
C GLY A 98 -19.32 5.28 -3.54
N GLY A 99 -18.99 5.35 -4.83
CA GLY A 99 -19.61 6.28 -5.80
C GLY A 99 -18.85 7.58 -6.03
N GLY A 100 -17.84 7.94 -5.23
CA GLY A 100 -17.05 9.15 -5.47
C GLY A 100 -15.93 9.00 -6.50
N ILE A 101 -15.33 10.12 -6.87
CA ILE A 101 -14.22 10.18 -7.83
C ILE A 101 -12.92 10.41 -7.06
N LEU A 102 -11.92 9.58 -7.32
CA LEU A 102 -10.55 9.82 -6.89
C LEU A 102 -9.75 10.37 -8.05
N GLU A 103 -9.23 11.58 -7.90
CA GLU A 103 -8.14 12.09 -8.71
C GLU A 103 -6.81 11.59 -8.16
N ILE A 104 -5.93 11.18 -9.07
CA ILE A 104 -4.57 10.76 -8.78
C ILE A 104 -3.63 11.65 -9.55
N LEU A 105 -2.79 12.39 -8.84
CA LEU A 105 -1.68 13.14 -9.42
C LEU A 105 -0.38 12.38 -9.17
N SER A 106 0.26 11.93 -10.25
CA SER A 106 1.55 11.25 -10.22
C SER A 106 2.67 12.24 -10.54
N ILE A 107 3.58 12.47 -9.59
CA ILE A 107 4.73 13.36 -9.78
C ILE A 107 6.03 12.61 -9.44
N PRO A 108 6.95 12.43 -10.39
CA PRO A 108 8.28 11.91 -10.11
C PRO A 108 9.05 12.83 -9.15
N THR A 109 10.01 12.28 -8.41
CA THR A 109 10.97 13.05 -7.60
C THR A 109 12.41 12.79 -8.02
N LEU A 110 12.61 11.91 -9.00
CA LEU A 110 13.88 11.62 -9.62
C LEU A 110 13.67 11.46 -11.14
N PRO A 111 14.73 11.66 -11.95
CA PRO A 111 14.67 11.44 -13.39
C PRO A 111 14.22 10.01 -13.74
N ASN A 112 13.67 9.85 -14.95
CA ASN A 112 13.24 8.56 -15.51
C ASN A 112 12.19 7.82 -14.68
N GLN A 113 11.42 8.55 -13.86
CA GLN A 113 10.33 8.01 -13.04
C GLN A 113 10.79 6.84 -12.17
N VAL A 114 12.00 6.90 -11.58
CA VAL A 114 12.51 5.83 -10.70
C VAL A 114 11.95 5.95 -9.27
N MET A 115 11.53 7.15 -8.88
CA MET A 115 10.85 7.42 -7.61
C MET A 115 9.84 8.55 -7.83
N GLY A 116 8.75 8.52 -7.08
CA GLY A 116 7.74 9.57 -7.14
C GLY A 116 6.63 9.39 -6.13
N PHE A 117 5.61 10.22 -6.31
CA PHE A 117 4.44 10.29 -5.47
C PHE A 117 3.18 10.08 -6.30
N HIS A 118 2.20 9.39 -5.72
CA HIS A 118 0.80 9.55 -6.11
C HIS A 118 0.11 10.36 -5.02
N LEU A 119 -0.41 11.52 -5.38
CA LEU A 119 -1.21 12.38 -4.51
C LEU A 119 -2.68 12.10 -4.79
N PHE A 120 -3.50 12.06 -3.75
CA PHE A 120 -4.90 11.66 -3.87
C PHE A 120 -5.84 12.76 -3.45
N SER A 121 -6.76 13.12 -4.35
CA SER A 121 -7.87 14.01 -4.07
C SER A 121 -9.19 13.29 -4.30
N VAL A 122 -10.15 13.44 -3.38
CA VAL A 122 -11.49 12.86 -3.51
C VAL A 122 -12.53 13.94 -3.80
N PHE A 123 -13.43 13.65 -4.72
CA PHE A 123 -14.51 14.53 -5.15
C PHE A 123 -15.86 13.83 -4.97
N ASP A 124 -16.84 14.57 -4.46
CA ASP A 124 -18.23 14.18 -4.47
C ASP A 124 -18.87 14.55 -5.81
N PRO A 125 -19.18 13.58 -6.70
CA PRO A 125 -19.75 13.88 -8.00
C PRO A 125 -21.17 14.45 -7.93
N ALA A 126 -21.84 14.39 -6.77
CA ALA A 126 -23.14 15.02 -6.57
C ALA A 126 -23.05 16.54 -6.28
N ASP A 127 -21.85 17.04 -5.98
CA ASP A 127 -21.58 18.43 -5.63
C ASP A 127 -20.67 19.03 -6.72
N GLU A 128 -21.27 19.64 -7.75
CA GLU A 128 -20.53 20.24 -8.88
C GLU A 128 -19.57 21.37 -8.43
N ALA A 129 -19.77 21.91 -7.22
CA ALA A 129 -18.92 22.92 -6.62
C ALA A 129 -17.85 22.34 -5.68
N ASP A 130 -17.76 21.01 -5.50
CA ASP A 130 -16.75 20.39 -4.64
C ASP A 130 -15.35 20.59 -5.26
N PRO A 131 -14.47 21.38 -4.62
CA PRO A 131 -13.11 21.59 -5.13
C PRO A 131 -12.24 20.34 -4.99
N GLY A 132 -12.76 19.27 -4.40
CA GLY A 132 -12.02 18.07 -4.05
C GLY A 132 -11.20 18.24 -2.78
N ARG A 133 -10.96 17.13 -2.10
CA ARG A 133 -10.21 17.09 -0.85
C ARG A 133 -8.97 16.23 -0.98
N VAL A 134 -7.81 16.79 -0.70
CA VAL A 134 -6.56 16.03 -0.62
C VAL A 134 -6.63 15.10 0.59
N ILE A 135 -6.63 13.79 0.34
CA ILE A 135 -6.83 12.78 1.39
C ILE A 135 -5.54 12.08 1.83
N GLY A 136 -4.48 12.15 1.04
CA GLY A 136 -3.21 11.50 1.36
C GLY A 136 -2.34 11.24 0.14
N TYR A 137 -1.41 10.32 0.28
CA TYR A 137 -0.41 10.05 -0.75
C TYR A 137 0.17 8.63 -0.68
N THR A 138 0.77 8.20 -1.78
CA THR A 138 1.68 7.06 -1.87
C THR A 138 3.05 7.55 -2.31
N ILE A 139 4.11 7.11 -1.63
CA ILE A 139 5.48 7.22 -2.13
C ILE A 139 5.83 5.90 -2.79
N TRP A 140 6.44 5.93 -3.96
CA TRP A 140 6.88 4.74 -4.66
C TRP A 140 8.30 4.88 -5.17
N SER A 141 9.02 3.76 -5.28
CA SER A 141 10.28 3.67 -5.99
C SER A 141 10.43 2.34 -6.72
N LEU A 142 11.13 2.38 -7.85
CA LEU A 142 11.38 1.25 -8.72
C LEU A 142 12.79 0.72 -8.50
N GLU A 143 12.90 -0.56 -8.16
CA GLU A 143 14.15 -1.30 -8.25
C GLU A 143 14.21 -1.96 -9.61
N ARG A 144 15.15 -1.52 -10.47
CA ARG A 144 15.30 -2.11 -11.81
C ARG A 144 16.06 -3.45 -11.80
N GLY A 145 16.94 -3.68 -10.82
CA GLY A 145 17.69 -4.94 -10.73
C GLY A 145 18.38 -5.31 -12.05
N ALA A 146 18.35 -6.59 -12.41
CA ALA A 146 18.77 -7.11 -13.72
C ALA A 146 17.59 -7.30 -14.69
N ALA A 147 16.46 -6.61 -14.47
CA ALA A 147 15.26 -6.77 -15.28
C ALA A 147 15.40 -6.12 -16.67
N ASP A 148 14.64 -6.63 -17.64
CA ASP A 148 14.56 -6.08 -19.00
C ASP A 148 14.11 -4.61 -18.99
N PHE A 149 14.41 -3.90 -20.08
CA PHE A 149 13.96 -2.52 -20.28
C PHE A 149 12.43 -2.41 -20.12
N GLY A 150 11.98 -1.47 -19.28
CA GLY A 150 10.56 -1.26 -18.98
C GLY A 150 9.96 -2.20 -17.93
N ARG A 151 10.76 -3.12 -17.35
CA ARG A 151 10.36 -3.97 -16.21
C ARG A 151 11.05 -3.52 -14.92
N ALA A 152 10.33 -3.58 -13.81
CA ALA A 152 10.89 -3.41 -12.47
C ALA A 152 11.10 -4.80 -11.81
N GLU A 153 12.24 -5.01 -11.16
CA GLU A 153 12.43 -6.16 -10.28
C GLU A 153 11.51 -6.03 -9.06
N ALA A 154 11.42 -4.83 -8.48
CA ALA A 154 10.51 -4.56 -7.39
C ALA A 154 9.95 -3.13 -7.42
N VAL A 155 8.76 -2.97 -6.85
CA VAL A 155 8.18 -1.67 -6.53
C VAL A 155 8.09 -1.54 -5.02
N ARG A 156 8.84 -0.60 -4.43
CA ARG A 156 8.70 -0.24 -3.02
C ARG A 156 7.60 0.78 -2.88
N MET A 157 6.76 0.64 -1.85
CA MET A 157 5.67 1.57 -1.58
C MET A 157 5.59 1.93 -0.10
N ALA A 158 5.32 3.21 0.17
CA ALA A 158 4.84 3.72 1.45
C ALA A 158 3.51 4.45 1.20
N PHE A 159 2.58 4.36 2.13
CA PHE A 159 1.22 4.88 1.93
C PHE A 159 0.66 5.46 3.22
N ASP A 160 0.13 6.68 3.12
CA ASP A 160 -0.62 7.27 4.21
C ASP A 160 -1.86 8.03 3.73
N ILE A 161 -2.88 8.00 4.59
CA ILE A 161 -4.12 8.77 4.46
C ILE A 161 -4.14 9.69 5.66
N PHE A 162 -4.40 10.98 5.44
CA PHE A 162 -4.30 11.96 6.50
C PHE A 162 -5.27 11.65 7.65
N PRO A 163 -4.95 12.07 8.89
CA PRO A 163 -5.69 11.68 10.07
C PRO A 163 -7.21 11.88 10.04
N PRO A 164 -7.75 13.00 9.54
CA PRO A 164 -9.20 13.18 9.48
C PRO A 164 -9.90 12.11 8.64
N TYR A 165 -9.30 11.72 7.52
CA TYR A 165 -9.86 10.77 6.58
C TYR A 165 -9.70 9.32 7.03
N ARG A 166 -8.53 8.95 7.58
CA ARG A 166 -8.30 7.58 8.09
C ARG A 166 -9.17 7.26 9.31
N GLU A 167 -9.60 8.30 10.03
CA GLU A 167 -10.49 8.22 11.20
C GLU A 167 -11.96 8.37 10.81
N GLN A 168 -12.27 8.38 9.50
CA GLN A 168 -13.62 8.45 8.96
C GLN A 168 -14.41 9.68 9.43
N ARG A 169 -13.70 10.79 9.70
CA ARG A 169 -14.35 12.08 10.03
C ARG A 169 -14.93 12.77 8.79
N TYR A 170 -14.46 12.38 7.61
CA TYR A 170 -15.04 12.77 6.33
C TYR A 170 -16.01 11.69 5.85
N SER A 171 -17.28 12.07 5.72
CA SER A 171 -18.38 11.15 5.41
C SER A 171 -19.04 11.38 4.05
N LYS A 172 -18.72 12.48 3.34
CA LYS A 172 -19.33 12.82 2.04
C LYS A 172 -19.11 11.69 1.02
N VAL A 173 -17.85 11.28 0.83
CA VAL A 173 -17.51 10.18 -0.08
C VAL A 173 -16.96 8.99 0.70
N PRO A 174 -17.62 7.81 0.67
CA PRO A 174 -17.11 6.63 1.33
C PRO A 174 -15.97 6.00 0.55
N PHE A 175 -14.84 5.79 1.22
CA PHE A 175 -13.71 5.01 0.69
C PHE A 175 -13.00 4.25 1.81
N THR A 176 -12.11 3.35 1.41
CA THR A 176 -11.27 2.60 2.35
C THR A 176 -9.80 2.82 2.03
N ASN A 177 -8.94 2.75 3.05
CA ASN A 177 -7.49 2.73 2.82
C ASN A 177 -7.08 1.61 1.86
N HIS A 178 -7.84 0.51 1.80
CA HIS A 178 -7.63 -0.57 0.86
C HIS A 178 -7.84 -0.16 -0.59
N SER A 179 -8.96 0.50 -0.91
CA SER A 179 -9.27 0.93 -2.27
C SER A 179 -8.22 1.92 -2.79
N ILE A 180 -7.84 2.90 -1.97
CA ILE A 180 -6.83 3.91 -2.37
C ILE A 180 -5.45 3.26 -2.55
N TYR A 181 -5.03 2.38 -1.64
CA TYR A 181 -3.74 1.69 -1.75
C TYR A 181 -3.64 0.82 -3.01
N ASN A 182 -4.71 0.10 -3.37
CA ASN A 182 -4.73 -0.73 -4.56
C ASN A 182 -4.76 0.08 -5.86
N ILE A 183 -5.30 1.29 -5.85
CA ILE A 183 -5.21 2.20 -7.00
C ILE A 183 -3.74 2.49 -7.35
N SER A 184 -2.89 2.79 -6.35
CA SER A 184 -1.45 2.93 -6.60
C SER A 184 -0.81 1.65 -7.13
N ARG A 185 -1.16 0.48 -6.59
CA ARG A 185 -0.62 -0.80 -7.09
C ARG A 185 -1.01 -1.06 -8.54
N ARG A 186 -2.23 -0.70 -8.93
CA ARG A 186 -2.72 -0.81 -10.31
C ARG A 186 -1.95 0.08 -11.25
N ILE A 187 -1.76 1.35 -10.89
CA ILE A 187 -0.96 2.29 -11.67
C ILE A 187 0.48 1.76 -11.81
N LEU A 188 1.11 1.35 -10.71
CA LEU A 188 2.50 0.87 -10.71
C LEU A 188 2.67 -0.50 -11.38
N TYR A 189 1.58 -1.25 -11.59
CA TYR A 189 1.62 -2.50 -12.34
C TYR A 189 2.00 -2.27 -13.81
N ARG A 190 1.88 -1.06 -14.36
CA ARG A 190 2.37 -0.70 -15.70
C ARG A 190 3.87 -1.00 -15.88
N HIS A 191 4.64 -0.98 -14.79
CA HIS A 191 6.07 -1.32 -14.77
C HIS A 191 6.33 -2.83 -14.64
N ARG A 192 5.27 -3.66 -14.67
CA ARG A 192 5.30 -5.13 -14.60
C ARG A 192 6.25 -5.66 -13.51
N PRO A 193 6.09 -5.23 -12.25
CA PRO A 193 7.01 -5.62 -11.19
C PRO A 193 6.90 -7.11 -10.88
N ARG A 194 8.02 -7.78 -10.56
CA ARG A 194 7.98 -9.16 -10.02
C ARG A 194 7.38 -9.23 -8.62
N ARG A 195 7.53 -8.15 -7.86
CA ARG A 195 7.04 -8.05 -6.49
C ARG A 195 6.81 -6.60 -6.06
N PHE A 196 5.89 -6.43 -5.13
CA PHE A 196 5.77 -5.21 -4.35
C PHE A 196 6.39 -5.39 -2.97
N LEU A 197 7.01 -4.33 -2.46
CA LEU A 197 7.70 -4.31 -1.19
C LEU A 197 7.15 -3.21 -0.29
N VAL A 198 7.06 -3.50 1.01
CA VAL A 198 6.81 -2.49 2.03
C VAL A 198 7.85 -2.61 3.12
N ASP A 199 8.40 -1.46 3.54
CA ASP A 199 9.41 -1.41 4.59
C ASP A 199 8.77 -1.79 5.94
N ALA A 200 9.19 -2.92 6.49
CA ALA A 200 8.64 -3.45 7.73
C ALA A 200 8.96 -2.56 8.93
N ARG A 201 10.09 -1.84 8.92
CA ARG A 201 10.49 -0.97 10.02
C ARG A 201 9.64 0.28 10.02
N SER A 202 9.57 1.01 8.92
CA SER A 202 8.87 2.31 8.87
C SER A 202 7.36 2.18 8.73
N GLN A 203 6.85 1.17 8.01
CA GLN A 203 5.41 1.05 7.71
C GLN A 203 4.66 0.12 8.67
N ILE A 204 5.36 -0.78 9.37
CA ILE A 204 4.74 -1.80 10.23
C ILE A 204 5.17 -1.65 11.68
N SER A 205 6.47 -1.65 11.97
CA SER A 205 6.99 -1.81 13.34
C SER A 205 7.15 -0.49 14.10
N ALA A 206 7.76 0.53 13.50
CA ALA A 206 8.13 1.80 14.12
C ALA A 206 7.02 2.86 14.04
N THR A 207 5.76 2.46 14.26
CA THR A 207 4.64 3.42 14.24
C THR A 207 4.49 4.11 15.60
N ARG A 208 4.43 5.44 15.63
CA ARG A 208 4.29 6.27 16.85
C ARG A 208 3.03 5.99 17.71
N SER A 209 2.11 5.13 17.26
CA SER A 209 0.76 5.00 17.85
C SER A 209 0.40 3.61 18.40
N SER A 210 1.35 2.72 18.71
CA SER A 210 1.07 1.32 19.14
C SER A 210 0.27 0.49 18.11
N ARG A 211 0.18 0.97 16.86
CA ARG A 211 -0.63 0.39 15.78
C ARG A 211 0.08 -0.70 14.98
N SER A 212 1.26 -1.17 15.41
CA SER A 212 2.05 -2.15 14.65
C SER A 212 1.30 -3.45 14.39
N LEU A 213 0.51 -3.94 15.35
CA LEU A 213 -0.35 -5.11 15.15
C LEU A 213 -1.47 -4.86 14.14
N LYS A 214 -2.07 -3.65 14.15
CA LYS A 214 -3.09 -3.26 13.17
C LYS A 214 -2.48 -3.14 11.76
N ARG A 215 -1.28 -2.57 11.62
CA ARG A 215 -0.54 -2.49 10.35
C ARG A 215 -0.11 -3.87 9.86
N ALA A 216 0.33 -4.77 10.74
CA ALA A 216 0.65 -6.16 10.39
C ALA A 216 -0.59 -6.86 9.80
N ILE A 217 -1.75 -6.77 10.47
CA ILE A 217 -3.02 -7.30 9.94
C ILE A 217 -3.37 -6.64 8.60
N TYR A 218 -3.22 -5.33 8.49
CA TYR A 218 -3.47 -4.57 7.26
C TYR A 218 -2.66 -5.13 6.09
N TYR A 219 -1.35 -5.33 6.25
CA TYR A 219 -0.49 -5.83 5.17
C TYR A 219 -0.68 -7.32 4.90
N LEU A 220 -0.90 -8.15 5.93
CA LEU A 220 -1.24 -9.57 5.75
C LEU A 220 -2.50 -9.74 4.89
N LYS A 221 -3.57 -9.00 5.18
CA LYS A 221 -4.82 -9.03 4.39
C LYS A 221 -4.63 -8.61 2.93
N ARG A 222 -3.52 -7.97 2.59
CA ARG A 222 -3.16 -7.57 1.22
C ARG A 222 -2.19 -8.54 0.56
N GLY A 223 -1.91 -9.67 1.21
CA GLY A 223 -1.02 -10.73 0.74
C GLY A 223 0.46 -10.51 1.04
N TYR A 224 0.84 -9.40 1.70
CA TYR A 224 2.22 -9.14 2.08
C TYR A 224 2.64 -10.04 3.23
N PHE A 225 3.88 -10.53 3.19
CA PHE A 225 4.45 -11.33 4.26
C PHE A 225 5.96 -11.09 4.42
N PRO A 226 6.51 -11.27 5.63
CA PRO A 226 7.95 -11.39 5.84
C PRO A 226 8.47 -12.72 5.26
N PRO A 227 9.39 -12.71 4.29
CA PRO A 227 9.85 -13.93 3.62
C PRO A 227 10.46 -14.97 4.56
N ASP A 228 11.19 -14.52 5.57
CA ASP A 228 11.84 -15.36 6.60
C ASP A 228 10.86 -15.95 7.62
N GLN A 229 9.59 -15.52 7.62
CA GLN A 229 8.54 -16.03 8.50
C GLN A 229 7.27 -16.38 7.70
N GLN A 230 7.42 -16.81 6.44
CA GLN A 230 6.31 -17.11 5.53
C GLN A 230 5.29 -18.08 6.13
N ALA A 231 5.73 -19.21 6.72
CA ALA A 231 4.81 -20.21 7.27
C ALA A 231 3.90 -19.63 8.37
N LEU A 232 4.45 -18.75 9.22
CA LEU A 232 3.67 -18.08 10.27
C LEU A 232 2.72 -17.03 9.68
N ALA A 233 3.17 -16.29 8.66
CA ALA A 233 2.34 -15.33 7.94
C ALA A 233 1.19 -16.00 7.18
N ASP A 234 1.44 -17.14 6.52
CA ASP A 234 0.44 -17.94 5.82
C ASP A 234 -0.65 -18.45 6.77
N SER A 235 -0.25 -18.93 7.95
CA SER A 235 -1.18 -19.31 9.02
C SER A 235 -2.04 -18.13 9.50
N CYS A 236 -1.45 -16.94 9.63
CA CYS A 236 -2.21 -15.74 9.96
C CYS A 236 -3.19 -15.36 8.84
N LEU A 237 -2.76 -15.42 7.57
CA LEU A 237 -3.60 -15.09 6.41
C LEU A 237 -4.76 -16.08 6.25
N ASP A 238 -4.53 -17.39 6.38
CA ASP A 238 -5.59 -18.41 6.35
C ASP A 238 -6.63 -18.22 7.46
N ARG A 239 -6.25 -17.72 8.64
CA ARG A 239 -7.22 -17.32 9.67
C ARG A 239 -8.01 -16.09 9.25
N LEU A 240 -7.33 -15.05 8.76
CA LEU A 240 -7.96 -13.79 8.37
C LEU A 240 -8.97 -13.95 7.24
N THR A 241 -8.68 -14.80 6.25
CA THR A 241 -9.59 -15.11 5.13
C THR A 241 -10.84 -15.85 5.58
N ARG A 242 -10.75 -16.62 6.66
CA ARG A 242 -11.90 -17.30 7.30
C ARG A 242 -12.62 -16.42 8.34
N HIS A 243 -12.36 -15.12 8.32
CA HIS A 243 -12.87 -14.16 9.32
C HIS A 243 -12.51 -14.50 10.77
N GLN A 244 -11.47 -15.32 10.98
CA GLN A 244 -11.00 -15.67 12.31
C GLN A 244 -9.97 -14.65 12.80
N PRO A 245 -10.07 -14.15 14.04
CA PRO A 245 -9.08 -13.23 14.57
C PRO A 245 -7.72 -13.92 14.72
N VAL A 246 -6.65 -13.17 14.46
CA VAL A 246 -5.28 -13.57 14.77
C VAL A 246 -4.93 -13.00 16.13
N SER A 247 -4.39 -13.84 17.03
CA SER A 247 -4.09 -13.39 18.38
C SER A 247 -2.98 -12.32 18.38
N PRO A 248 -3.04 -11.33 19.28
CA PRO A 248 -1.95 -10.36 19.46
C PRO A 248 -0.60 -11.03 19.74
N ARG A 249 -0.60 -12.18 20.43
CA ARG A 249 0.61 -12.95 20.72
C ARG A 249 1.26 -13.49 19.43
N THR A 250 0.45 -14.05 18.53
CA THR A 250 0.91 -14.57 17.24
C THR A 250 1.49 -13.47 16.37
N LEU A 251 0.83 -12.32 16.30
CA LEU A 251 1.32 -11.16 15.54
C LEU A 251 2.61 -10.58 16.13
N ARG A 252 2.71 -10.45 17.46
CA ARG A 252 3.96 -10.04 18.11
C ARG A 252 5.09 -11.03 17.82
N LYS A 253 4.79 -12.34 17.82
CA LYS A 253 5.76 -13.37 17.45
C LYS A 253 6.24 -13.17 16.01
N LEU A 254 5.32 -12.98 15.06
CA LEU A 254 5.64 -12.70 13.66
C LEU A 254 6.59 -11.50 13.52
N LEU A 255 6.24 -10.37 14.16
CA LEU A 255 7.02 -9.15 14.09
C LEU A 255 8.38 -9.26 14.80
N ARG A 256 8.46 -9.99 15.92
CA ARG A 256 9.70 -10.14 16.71
C ARG A 256 10.69 -11.11 16.09
N LEU A 257 10.20 -12.19 15.46
CA LEU A 257 11.07 -13.21 14.87
C LEU A 257 11.56 -12.82 13.48
N SER A 258 10.77 -12.06 12.73
CA SER A 258 11.15 -11.55 11.42
C SER A 258 12.37 -10.62 11.51
N GLN A 259 13.45 -10.98 10.83
CA GLN A 259 14.60 -10.12 10.53
C GLN A 259 14.47 -9.44 9.16
N ALA A 260 13.51 -9.88 8.33
CA ALA A 260 13.25 -9.26 7.04
C ALA A 260 12.97 -7.75 7.17
N VAL A 261 13.74 -6.95 6.42
CA VAL A 261 13.56 -5.49 6.35
C VAL A 261 12.33 -5.13 5.51
N PHE A 262 11.93 -5.99 4.59
CA PHE A 262 10.76 -5.81 3.73
C PHE A 262 9.77 -6.96 3.89
N TRP A 263 8.49 -6.61 3.85
CA TRP A 263 7.44 -7.58 3.55
C TRP A 263 7.15 -7.56 2.06
N VAL A 264 6.88 -8.74 1.50
CA VAL A 264 6.80 -8.97 0.06
C VAL A 264 5.39 -9.36 -0.32
N PHE A 265 4.87 -8.75 -1.38
CA PHE A 265 3.75 -9.27 -2.15
C PHE A 265 4.28 -9.75 -3.52
N PRO A 266 4.29 -11.06 -3.79
CA PRO A 266 4.75 -11.61 -5.06
C PRO A 266 3.71 -11.36 -6.16
N VAL A 267 4.20 -11.05 -7.36
CA VAL A 267 3.37 -10.83 -8.56
C VAL A 267 3.61 -11.92 -9.59
N GLU A 268 4.87 -12.25 -9.86
CA GLU A 268 5.24 -13.46 -10.60
C GLU A 268 5.42 -14.62 -9.60
N GLU A 269 4.92 -15.81 -9.94
CA GLU A 269 5.24 -17.01 -9.16
C GLU A 269 6.74 -17.25 -9.26
N TYR A 270 7.39 -17.54 -8.12
CA TYR A 270 8.73 -18.11 -8.13
C TYR A 270 8.65 -19.42 -8.91
N VAL A 271 9.04 -19.40 -10.19
CA VAL A 271 9.29 -20.61 -10.98
C VAL A 271 10.57 -21.24 -10.46
#